data_AF-A0A9W8ISA2-F1
#
_entry.id   AF-A0A9W8ISA2-F1
#
_cell.length_a   1.000
_cell.length_b   1.000
_cell.length_c   1.000
_cell.angle_alpha   90.00
_cell.angle_beta   90.00
_cell.angle_gamma   90.00
#
_symmetry.space_group_name_H-M   'P 1'
#
loop_
_entity.id
_entity.type
_entity.pdbx_description
1 polymer ?
#
loop_
_entity_poly.entity_id
_entity_poly.type
_entity_poly.pdbx_seq_one_letter_code
_entity_poly.pdbx_strand_id
1 'polypeptide(L)'
;MFPNSQKFNVESINIDSSQHVHHVQTAQSNRIDGWKMLLKNIASNALHDSSARFDPPKCDEDTRVEVTEELVDWIQDREAPQRLLCMTGAAGAGKSALQQTIAERCSDSNILGSAFFFSAGDPTRNDLTHIVPTIACQLGLRHSALRDTIAKTIEQDPLIFKKKIKIQMDTLVVIPFKQLCASGELDRDTFPHVILIDGLDECSGEEKQAELLSTIKHCLLDNDLPFRIFIASRPEWAVRSALDSEPEGYLYQLAYHIKLSDKYDATGDIRRYLQRRLRDLGSRSRDRRAQSRLWPTEEDIEKLVAAASGQFVYAATVVKYMSERRSSPVERLRTIVNWTPDGDQQARPFEALDILYRNILSTAKELYEAIDTNRG
;
A
#
# COMPACT_ATOMS: atom_id res chain seq x y z
N MET A 1 -22.00 56.81 48.68
CA MET A 1 -20.83 57.54 48.17
C MET A 1 -21.29 58.90 47.66
N PHE A 2 -20.53 59.95 48.00
CA PHE A 2 -20.92 61.37 48.05
C PHE A 2 -21.39 61.97 46.71
N PRO A 3 -22.65 62.44 46.58
CA PRO A 3 -23.05 63.22 45.42
C PRO A 3 -22.49 64.65 45.50
N ASN A 4 -21.97 65.16 44.37
CA ASN A 4 -21.34 66.49 44.17
C ASN A 4 -19.86 66.67 44.58
N SER A 5 -19.03 65.63 44.50
CA SER A 5 -17.57 65.80 44.55
C SER A 5 -16.97 65.99 43.14
N GLN A 6 -16.10 66.99 42.96
CA GLN A 6 -15.31 67.22 41.73
C GLN A 6 -13.86 67.56 42.10
N LYS A 7 -12.89 67.14 41.26
CA LYS A 7 -11.42 67.25 41.45
C LYS A 7 -10.81 66.42 42.59
N PHE A 8 -10.92 65.10 42.50
CA PHE A 8 -10.14 64.18 43.32
C PHE A 8 -9.14 63.42 42.43
N ASN A 9 -7.89 63.38 42.85
CA ASN A 9 -6.82 62.64 42.21
C ASN A 9 -6.51 61.40 43.07
N VAL A 10 -6.55 60.22 42.45
CA VAL A 10 -6.40 58.93 43.11
C VAL A 10 -5.15 58.27 42.58
N GLU A 11 -4.06 58.28 43.34
CA GLU A 11 -2.78 57.75 42.84
C GLU A 11 -2.64 56.24 43.01
N SER A 12 -3.47 55.60 43.86
CA SER A 12 -3.70 54.14 43.85
C SER A 12 -4.70 53.77 44.95
N ILE A 13 -5.74 53.00 44.60
CA ILE A 13 -6.64 52.36 45.56
C ILE A 13 -6.32 50.86 45.54
N ASN A 14 -6.08 50.27 46.72
CA ASN A 14 -6.03 48.81 46.89
C ASN A 14 -7.35 48.37 47.53
N ILE A 15 -8.27 47.88 46.70
CA ILE A 15 -9.51 47.24 47.16
C ILE A 15 -9.30 45.74 47.05
N ASP A 16 -9.23 45.08 48.20
CA ASP A 16 -9.36 43.63 48.27
C ASP A 16 -10.84 43.29 48.40
N SER A 17 -11.47 43.00 47.26
CA SER A 17 -12.87 42.55 47.19
C SER A 17 -12.90 41.16 46.57
N SER A 18 -12.84 40.16 47.46
CA SER A 18 -13.33 38.82 47.20
C SER A 18 -14.76 38.89 46.63
N GLN A 19 -15.03 38.06 45.61
CA GLN A 19 -16.31 37.89 44.90
C GLN A 19 -16.54 38.86 43.72
N HIS A 20 -15.85 38.58 42.63
CA HIS A 20 -16.47 38.16 41.36
C HIS A 20 -15.34 37.98 40.35
N VAL A 21 -14.80 36.76 40.28
CA VAL A 21 -14.03 36.36 39.12
C VAL A 21 -15.03 36.36 37.98
N HIS A 22 -15.01 37.42 37.16
CA HIS A 22 -15.30 37.25 35.75
C HIS A 22 -14.29 36.21 35.28
N HIS A 23 -14.70 34.94 35.34
CA HIS A 23 -14.25 34.00 34.35
C HIS A 23 -14.75 34.63 33.05
N VAL A 24 -13.88 35.42 32.42
CA VAL A 24 -13.69 35.27 31.00
C VAL A 24 -13.28 33.82 30.86
N GLN A 25 -14.27 32.92 30.86
CA GLN A 25 -14.24 31.79 29.99
C GLN A 25 -14.00 32.46 28.64
N THR A 26 -12.73 32.52 28.24
CA THR A 26 -12.42 32.19 26.86
C THR A 26 -13.23 30.94 26.62
N ALA A 27 -14.41 31.14 26.03
CA ALA A 27 -15.03 30.10 25.25
C ALA A 27 -13.90 29.73 24.28
N GLN A 28 -13.11 28.71 24.65
CA GLN A 28 -12.60 27.81 23.65
C GLN A 28 -13.87 27.39 22.94
N SER A 29 -14.18 28.11 21.86
CA SER A 29 -15.14 27.62 20.91
C SER A 29 -14.71 26.18 20.69
N ASN A 30 -15.66 25.25 20.72
CA ASN A 30 -15.45 23.91 20.20
C ASN A 30 -15.17 24.06 18.69
N ARG A 31 -14.02 24.66 18.34
CA ARG A 31 -13.61 24.90 16.99
C ARG A 31 -13.28 23.51 16.49
N ILE A 32 -14.10 23.07 15.57
CA ILE A 32 -13.86 21.88 14.79
C ILE A 32 -12.46 22.07 14.18
N ASP A 33 -11.55 21.15 14.47
CA ASP A 33 -10.22 21.11 13.86
C ASP A 33 -10.32 20.12 12.70
N GLY A 34 -10.44 20.64 11.49
CA GLY A 34 -10.67 19.82 10.30
C GLY A 34 -9.52 18.86 10.03
N TRP A 35 -8.28 19.27 10.32
CA TRP A 35 -7.12 18.41 10.15
C TRP A 35 -7.11 17.26 11.15
N LYS A 36 -7.42 17.54 12.43
CA LYS A 36 -7.58 16.49 13.44
C LYS A 36 -8.73 15.54 13.11
N MET A 37 -9.81 16.03 12.48
CA MET A 37 -10.88 15.17 11.99
C MET A 37 -10.42 14.28 10.83
N LEU A 38 -9.64 14.81 9.89
CA LEU A 38 -9.06 14.03 8.80
C LEU A 38 -8.23 12.87 9.35
N LEU A 39 -7.31 13.15 10.28
CA LEU A 39 -6.43 12.15 10.88
C LEU A 39 -7.17 11.02 11.62
N LYS A 40 -8.40 11.26 12.09
CA LYS A 40 -9.24 10.21 12.69
C LYS A 40 -9.92 9.30 11.67
N ASN A 41 -9.94 9.69 10.40
CA ASN A 41 -10.62 8.98 9.32
C ASN A 41 -9.64 8.41 8.30
N ILE A 42 -8.32 8.44 8.54
CA ILE A 42 -7.32 7.77 7.68
C ILE A 42 -7.07 6.33 8.11
N ALA A 43 -6.54 5.53 7.19
CA ALA A 43 -5.92 4.24 7.47
C ALA A 43 -4.39 4.39 7.44
N SER A 44 -3.78 4.81 8.55
CA SER A 44 -2.32 5.01 8.66
C SER A 44 -1.51 3.72 8.53
N ASN A 45 -2.15 2.58 8.75
CA ASN A 45 -1.67 1.22 8.46
C ASN A 45 -1.63 0.87 6.96
N ALA A 46 -2.23 1.68 6.09
CA ALA A 46 -2.20 1.49 4.63
C ALA A 46 -1.01 2.18 3.94
N LEU A 47 -0.26 3.03 4.65
CA LEU A 47 0.85 3.81 4.09
C LEU A 47 2.02 2.92 3.68
N HIS A 48 2.78 3.35 2.66
CA HIS A 48 3.94 2.59 2.16
C HIS A 48 5.02 2.33 3.23
N ASP A 49 5.16 3.25 4.19
CA ASP A 49 6.16 3.33 5.25
C ASP A 49 5.58 3.03 6.65
N SER A 50 4.35 2.51 6.71
CA SER A 50 3.70 2.21 7.97
C SER A 50 4.38 1.06 8.71
N SER A 51 4.63 1.23 10.01
CA SER A 51 5.12 0.15 10.88
C SER A 51 4.19 -1.07 10.95
N ALA A 52 2.89 -0.89 10.69
CA ALA A 52 1.93 -2.00 10.61
C ALA A 52 2.20 -2.92 9.41
N ARG A 53 2.97 -2.44 8.42
CA ARG A 53 3.42 -3.18 7.24
C ARG A 53 4.89 -3.59 7.37
N PHE A 54 5.40 -3.74 8.59
CA PHE A 54 6.79 -4.13 8.86
C PHE A 54 7.22 -5.33 8.00
N ASP A 55 8.42 -5.22 7.42
CA ASP A 55 8.96 -6.14 6.41
C ASP A 55 8.01 -6.29 5.21
N PRO A 56 7.63 -5.17 4.54
CA PRO A 56 6.69 -5.23 3.43
C PRO A 56 7.35 -6.01 2.28
N PRO A 57 6.56 -6.71 1.45
CA PRO A 57 7.11 -7.40 0.30
C PRO A 57 7.81 -6.37 -0.60
N LYS A 58 9.03 -6.66 -1.03
CA LYS A 58 9.82 -5.85 -1.97
C LYS A 58 10.47 -6.75 -3.01
N CYS A 59 10.76 -6.21 -4.18
CA CYS A 59 11.57 -6.90 -5.15
C CYS A 59 13.00 -7.03 -4.60
N ASP A 60 13.57 -8.23 -4.73
CA ASP A 60 15.00 -8.41 -4.47
C ASP A 60 15.80 -7.67 -5.53
N GLU A 61 17.02 -7.23 -5.20
CA GLU A 61 17.91 -6.64 -6.19
C GLU A 61 18.07 -7.60 -7.37
N ASP A 62 18.14 -7.01 -8.56
CA ASP A 62 18.17 -7.70 -9.85
C ASP A 62 16.92 -8.52 -10.18
N THR A 63 15.84 -8.51 -9.40
CA THR A 63 14.57 -9.15 -9.82
C THR A 63 13.62 -8.11 -10.41
N ARG A 64 12.82 -8.51 -11.41
CA ARG A 64 11.81 -7.65 -12.06
C ARG A 64 12.37 -6.31 -12.56
N VAL A 65 13.63 -6.30 -13.00
CA VAL A 65 14.34 -5.07 -13.40
C VAL A 65 13.64 -4.39 -14.57
N GLU A 66 13.35 -5.13 -15.64
CA GLU A 66 12.72 -4.61 -16.86
C GLU A 66 11.37 -3.94 -16.59
N VAL A 67 10.46 -4.62 -15.86
CA VAL A 67 9.17 -4.03 -15.50
C VAL A 67 9.33 -2.86 -14.54
N THR A 68 10.33 -2.87 -13.66
CA THR A 68 10.58 -1.75 -12.76
C THR A 68 11.06 -0.52 -13.52
N GLU A 69 11.93 -0.69 -14.51
CA GLU A 69 12.39 0.39 -15.40
C GLU A 69 11.23 0.96 -16.21
N GLU A 70 10.40 0.11 -16.84
CA GLU A 70 9.20 0.55 -17.57
C GLU A 70 8.23 1.36 -16.69
N LEU A 71 8.02 0.92 -15.45
CA LEU A 71 7.18 1.64 -14.48
C LEU A 71 7.78 3.00 -14.10
N VAL A 72 9.10 3.09 -13.92
CA VAL A 72 9.79 4.34 -13.60
C VAL A 72 9.73 5.31 -14.79
N ASP A 73 10.00 4.83 -16.01
CA ASP A 73 9.92 5.62 -17.23
C ASP A 73 8.50 6.19 -17.41
N TRP A 74 7.48 5.36 -17.23
CA TRP A 74 6.09 5.83 -17.24
C TRP A 74 5.84 6.87 -16.15
N ILE A 75 6.31 6.69 -14.92
CA ILE A 75 6.12 7.67 -13.83
C ILE A 75 6.74 9.04 -14.17
N GLN A 76 7.90 9.03 -14.84
CA GLN A 76 8.67 10.23 -15.15
C GLN A 76 8.14 10.99 -16.37
N ASP A 77 7.53 10.31 -17.34
CA ASP A 77 6.95 10.93 -18.53
C ASP A 77 5.66 11.70 -18.21
N ARG A 78 5.77 12.94 -17.74
CA ARG A 78 4.57 13.75 -17.37
C ARG A 78 3.68 14.13 -18.54
N GLU A 79 4.20 14.07 -19.78
CA GLU A 79 3.49 14.50 -20.98
C GLU A 79 2.68 13.37 -21.62
N ALA A 80 2.97 12.10 -21.30
CA ALA A 80 2.21 10.98 -21.84
C ALA A 80 0.71 11.08 -21.51
N PRO A 81 -0.18 10.82 -22.49
CA PRO A 81 -1.63 11.00 -22.34
C PRO A 81 -2.25 10.01 -21.34
N GLN A 82 -1.67 8.81 -21.21
CA GLN A 82 -2.13 7.77 -20.30
C GLN A 82 -1.59 8.04 -18.88
N ARG A 83 -2.38 8.78 -18.10
CA ARG A 83 -2.11 9.09 -16.68
C ARG A 83 -2.56 8.02 -15.70
N LEU A 84 -3.19 6.95 -16.19
CA LEU A 84 -3.52 5.76 -15.42
C LEU A 84 -2.65 4.59 -15.89
N LEU A 85 -1.97 3.94 -14.96
CA LEU A 85 -1.35 2.64 -15.16
C LEU A 85 -2.09 1.60 -14.35
N CYS A 86 -2.49 0.51 -15.01
CA CYS A 86 -3.09 -0.63 -14.34
C CYS A 86 -2.19 -1.84 -14.53
N MET A 87 -1.65 -2.39 -13.45
CA MET A 87 -0.90 -3.65 -13.47
C MET A 87 -1.78 -4.78 -12.94
N THR A 88 -2.11 -5.72 -13.82
CA THR A 88 -2.87 -6.92 -13.44
C THR A 88 -2.01 -8.16 -13.45
N GLY A 89 -2.31 -9.12 -12.59
CA GLY A 89 -1.63 -10.41 -12.57
C GLY A 89 -2.19 -11.34 -11.51
N ALA A 90 -1.80 -12.61 -11.57
CA ALA A 90 -2.27 -13.62 -10.63
C ALA A 90 -1.86 -13.33 -9.18
N ALA A 91 -2.50 -14.04 -8.25
CA ALA A 91 -2.07 -14.11 -6.85
C ALA A 91 -0.59 -14.55 -6.79
N GLY A 92 0.21 -13.92 -5.94
CA GLY A 92 1.61 -14.30 -5.79
C GLY A 92 2.55 -13.95 -6.94
N ALA A 93 2.10 -13.22 -7.97
CA ALA A 93 2.95 -12.79 -9.08
C ALA A 93 3.98 -11.70 -8.72
N GLY A 94 3.91 -11.13 -7.51
CA GLY A 94 4.83 -10.08 -7.04
C GLY A 94 4.36 -8.63 -7.26
N LYS A 95 3.06 -8.41 -7.53
CA LYS A 95 2.48 -7.07 -7.74
C LYS A 95 2.72 -6.11 -6.59
N SER A 96 2.39 -6.52 -5.35
CA SER A 96 2.60 -5.71 -4.15
C SER A 96 4.08 -5.43 -3.86
N ALA A 97 4.96 -6.38 -4.22
CA ALA A 97 6.40 -6.20 -4.10
C ALA A 97 6.93 -5.12 -5.06
N LEU A 98 6.43 -5.12 -6.30
CA LEU A 98 6.70 -4.07 -7.28
C LEU A 98 6.14 -2.72 -6.82
N GLN A 99 4.88 -2.66 -6.40
CA GLN A 99 4.25 -1.45 -5.87
C GLN A 99 5.03 -0.86 -4.69
N GLN A 100 5.45 -1.68 -3.72
CA GLN A 100 6.28 -1.21 -2.61
C GLN A 100 7.63 -0.66 -3.08
N THR A 101 8.29 -1.36 -4.00
CA THR A 101 9.58 -0.94 -4.56
C THR A 101 9.45 0.41 -5.28
N ILE A 102 8.39 0.59 -6.06
CA ILE A 102 8.09 1.85 -6.76
C ILE A 102 7.72 2.96 -5.77
N ALA A 103 6.94 2.66 -4.73
CA ALA A 103 6.61 3.63 -3.68
C ALA A 103 7.86 4.20 -3.02
N GLU A 104 8.81 3.34 -2.68
CA GLU A 104 10.07 3.76 -2.05
C GLU A 104 10.92 4.60 -3.00
N ARG A 105 11.10 4.18 -4.26
CA ARG A 105 11.81 4.99 -5.27
C ARG A 105 11.19 6.37 -5.47
N CYS A 106 9.85 6.44 -5.52
CA CYS A 106 9.12 7.70 -5.65
C CYS A 106 9.24 8.56 -4.40
N SER A 107 9.26 7.95 -3.22
CA SER A 107 9.44 8.64 -1.93
C SER A 107 10.85 9.24 -1.83
N ASP A 108 11.87 8.45 -2.15
CA ASP A 108 13.28 8.86 -2.17
C ASP A 108 13.52 9.99 -3.19
N SER A 109 12.81 9.96 -4.32
CA SER A 109 12.85 11.01 -5.35
C SER A 109 11.92 12.19 -5.08
N ASN A 110 11.23 12.21 -3.93
CA ASN A 110 10.31 13.25 -3.50
C ASN A 110 9.10 13.50 -4.44
N ILE A 111 8.75 12.54 -5.31
CA ILE A 111 7.64 12.62 -6.27
C ILE A 111 6.40 11.82 -5.84
N LEU A 112 6.49 11.03 -4.77
CA LEU A 112 5.34 10.32 -4.21
C LEU A 112 4.36 11.31 -3.55
N GLY A 113 3.16 11.41 -4.12
CA GLY A 113 2.07 12.19 -3.55
C GLY A 113 1.27 11.40 -2.52
N SER A 114 0.94 10.15 -2.83
CA SER A 114 0.19 9.26 -1.94
C SER A 114 0.41 7.78 -2.29
N ALA A 115 0.38 6.91 -1.28
CA ALA A 115 0.28 5.47 -1.47
C ALA A 115 -0.78 4.86 -0.54
N PHE A 116 -1.55 3.89 -1.06
CA PHE A 116 -2.54 3.15 -0.28
C PHE A 116 -2.46 1.66 -0.61
N PHE A 117 -2.16 0.84 0.39
CA PHE A 117 -2.08 -0.60 0.28
C PHE A 117 -3.30 -1.24 0.93
N PHE A 118 -4.22 -1.76 0.12
CA PHE A 118 -5.34 -2.55 0.61
C PHE A 118 -4.85 -3.80 1.38
N SER A 119 -5.71 -4.34 2.23
CA SER A 119 -5.51 -5.66 2.82
C SER A 119 -6.83 -6.30 3.21
N ALA A 120 -7.15 -7.45 2.63
CA ALA A 120 -8.42 -8.15 2.85
C ALA A 120 -8.63 -8.53 4.32
N GLY A 121 -7.53 -8.79 5.04
CA GLY A 121 -7.52 -9.15 6.45
C GLY A 121 -7.63 -7.97 7.43
N ASP A 122 -7.63 -6.73 6.94
CA ASP A 122 -7.70 -5.53 7.78
C ASP A 122 -8.98 -4.73 7.46
N PRO A 123 -9.94 -4.65 8.40
CA PRO A 123 -11.22 -3.95 8.19
C PRO A 123 -11.10 -2.47 7.83
N THR A 124 -9.96 -1.83 8.13
CA THR A 124 -9.73 -0.42 7.77
C THR A 124 -9.12 -0.25 6.38
N ARG A 125 -8.69 -1.36 5.76
CA ARG A 125 -7.98 -1.42 4.47
C ARG A 125 -8.62 -2.37 3.48
N ASN A 126 -9.82 -2.90 3.77
CA ASN A 126 -10.56 -3.78 2.86
C ASN A 126 -11.85 -3.13 2.34
N ASP A 127 -11.99 -1.81 2.47
CA ASP A 127 -13.09 -1.03 1.92
C ASP A 127 -12.66 0.38 1.48
N LEU A 128 -13.61 1.16 0.98
CA LEU A 128 -13.37 2.51 0.46
C LEU A 128 -13.49 3.62 1.52
N THR A 129 -13.82 3.28 2.77
CA THR A 129 -14.15 4.27 3.82
C THR A 129 -12.97 5.20 4.08
N HIS A 130 -11.75 4.67 4.06
CA HIS A 130 -10.54 5.38 4.47
C HIS A 130 -9.64 5.81 3.30
N ILE A 131 -9.89 5.37 2.07
CA ILE A 131 -8.97 5.63 0.96
C ILE A 131 -8.85 7.12 0.63
N VAL A 132 -9.96 7.84 0.47
CA VAL A 132 -9.94 9.28 0.14
C VAL A 132 -9.37 10.13 1.28
N PRO A 133 -9.81 9.97 2.54
CA PRO A 133 -9.18 10.66 3.67
C PRO A 133 -7.66 10.44 3.73
N THR A 134 -7.21 9.22 3.46
CA THR A 134 -5.79 8.85 3.49
C THR A 134 -5.01 9.51 2.34
N ILE A 135 -5.57 9.55 1.13
CA ILE A 135 -4.98 10.27 -0.01
C ILE A 135 -4.92 11.77 0.28
N ALA A 136 -6.03 12.39 0.70
CA ALA A 136 -6.10 13.81 1.01
C ALA A 136 -5.11 14.21 2.11
N CYS A 137 -4.95 13.37 3.14
CA CYS A 137 -3.98 13.59 4.21
C CYS A 137 -2.54 13.55 3.68
N GLN A 138 -2.18 12.52 2.91
CA GLN A 138 -0.84 12.39 2.33
C GLN A 138 -0.50 13.58 1.42
N LEU A 139 -1.42 13.97 0.52
CA LEU A 139 -1.23 15.14 -0.35
C LEU A 139 -1.11 16.44 0.46
N GLY A 140 -1.95 16.65 1.47
CA GLY A 140 -1.88 17.82 2.35
C GLY A 140 -0.56 17.92 3.12
N LEU A 141 0.04 16.79 3.52
CA LEU A 141 1.35 16.76 4.16
C LEU A 141 2.48 17.24 3.23
N ARG A 142 2.27 17.25 1.92
CA ARG A 142 3.26 17.73 0.93
C ARG A 142 3.23 19.25 0.73
N HIS A 143 2.15 19.94 1.14
CA HIS A 143 2.02 21.38 0.94
C HIS A 143 1.10 22.03 1.99
N SER A 144 1.63 23.00 2.74
CA SER A 144 0.91 23.64 3.85
C SER A 144 -0.41 24.29 3.44
N ALA A 145 -0.44 25.03 2.33
CA ALA A 145 -1.69 25.66 1.86
C ALA A 145 -2.74 24.62 1.45
N LEU A 146 -2.32 23.45 0.96
CA LEU A 146 -3.24 22.35 0.60
C LEU A 146 -3.80 21.72 1.88
N ARG A 147 -2.94 21.44 2.86
CA ARG A 147 -3.37 21.01 4.20
C ARG A 147 -4.39 21.95 4.82
N ASP A 148 -4.12 23.26 4.79
CA ASP A 148 -4.98 24.26 5.40
C ASP A 148 -6.32 24.39 4.67
N THR A 149 -6.30 24.29 3.34
CA THR A 149 -7.52 24.30 2.52
C THR A 149 -8.37 23.07 2.78
N ILE A 150 -7.77 21.87 2.82
CA ILE A 150 -8.48 20.62 3.17
C ILE A 150 -9.08 20.71 4.58
N ALA A 151 -8.33 21.21 5.56
CA ALA A 151 -8.82 21.38 6.92
C ALA A 151 -10.04 22.30 6.97
N LYS A 152 -9.99 23.46 6.31
CA LYS A 152 -11.12 24.39 6.22
C LYS A 152 -12.34 23.76 5.56
N THR A 153 -12.15 22.98 4.49
CA THR A 153 -13.25 22.26 3.83
C THR A 153 -13.95 21.28 4.78
N ILE A 154 -13.19 20.56 5.61
CA ILE A 154 -13.75 19.64 6.62
C ILE A 154 -14.45 20.39 7.75
N GLU A 155 -13.92 21.54 8.17
CA GLU A 155 -14.57 22.40 9.18
C GLU A 155 -15.93 22.92 8.70
N GLN A 156 -16.07 23.17 7.40
CA GLN A 156 -17.32 23.60 6.76
C GLN A 156 -18.31 22.45 6.58
N ASP A 157 -17.84 21.24 6.28
CA ASP A 157 -18.67 20.05 6.12
C ASP A 157 -18.10 18.84 6.89
N PRO A 158 -18.32 18.76 8.22
CA PRO A 158 -17.83 17.67 9.04
C PRO A 158 -18.40 16.29 8.67
N LEU A 159 -19.51 16.25 7.92
CA LEU A 159 -20.17 15.02 7.45
C LEU A 159 -19.56 14.46 6.16
N ILE A 160 -18.52 15.10 5.60
CA ILE A 160 -17.88 14.69 4.35
C ILE A 160 -17.49 13.21 4.34
N PHE A 161 -16.99 12.68 5.47
CA PHE A 161 -16.57 11.27 5.62
C PHE A 161 -17.73 10.25 5.52
N LYS A 162 -18.99 10.70 5.54
CA LYS A 162 -20.18 9.86 5.37
C LYS A 162 -20.79 9.98 3.98
N LYS A 163 -20.22 10.82 3.10
CA LYS A 163 -20.67 10.99 1.72
C LYS A 163 -20.06 9.93 0.81
N LYS A 164 -20.63 9.79 -0.40
CA LYS A 164 -20.10 8.91 -1.44
C LYS A 164 -18.63 9.23 -1.75
N ILE A 165 -17.84 8.23 -2.10
CA ILE A 165 -16.40 8.38 -2.33
C ILE A 165 -16.07 9.45 -3.39
N LYS A 166 -16.87 9.54 -4.46
CA LYS A 166 -16.75 10.58 -5.49
C LYS A 166 -16.85 12.00 -4.90
N ILE A 167 -17.81 12.23 -3.99
CA ILE A 167 -17.99 13.53 -3.35
C ILE A 167 -16.80 13.82 -2.44
N GLN A 168 -16.33 12.83 -1.69
CA GLN A 168 -15.14 12.98 -0.85
C GLN A 168 -13.91 13.35 -1.69
N MET A 169 -13.67 12.64 -2.80
CA MET A 169 -12.49 12.86 -3.65
C MET A 169 -12.53 14.26 -4.28
N ASP A 170 -13.69 14.66 -4.79
CA ASP A 170 -13.87 15.98 -5.37
C ASP A 170 -13.64 17.09 -4.33
N THR A 171 -14.26 16.95 -3.15
CA THR A 171 -14.25 17.96 -2.09
C THR A 171 -12.91 18.07 -1.35
N LEU A 172 -12.24 16.94 -1.13
CA LEU A 172 -11.00 16.89 -0.33
C LEU A 172 -9.73 16.87 -1.17
N VAL A 173 -9.80 16.59 -2.48
CA VAL A 173 -8.62 16.52 -3.35
C VAL A 173 -8.76 17.47 -4.54
N VAL A 174 -9.78 17.28 -5.38
CA VAL A 174 -9.88 18.00 -6.67
C VAL A 174 -10.07 19.51 -6.47
N ILE A 175 -11.08 19.91 -5.70
CA ILE A 175 -11.42 21.32 -5.47
C ILE A 175 -10.28 22.06 -4.78
N PRO A 176 -9.73 21.59 -3.63
CA PRO A 176 -8.61 22.27 -2.98
C PRO A 176 -7.39 22.43 -3.88
N PHE A 177 -7.04 21.38 -4.64
CA PHE A 177 -5.87 21.42 -5.52
C PHE A 177 -6.04 22.44 -6.65
N LYS A 178 -7.20 22.44 -7.32
CA LYS A 178 -7.48 23.40 -8.40
C LYS A 178 -7.52 24.85 -7.91
N GLN A 179 -8.09 25.09 -6.74
CA GLN A 179 -8.14 26.44 -6.14
C GLN A 179 -6.73 27.00 -5.89
N LEU A 180 -5.82 26.16 -5.39
CA LEU A 180 -4.44 26.56 -5.12
C LEU A 180 -3.62 26.73 -6.40
N CYS A 181 -3.86 25.91 -7.43
CA CYS A 181 -3.26 26.13 -8.75
C CYS A 181 -3.71 27.46 -9.36
N ALA A 182 -5.02 27.75 -9.31
CA ALA A 182 -5.59 28.97 -9.89
C ALA A 182 -5.15 30.26 -9.18
N SER A 183 -4.84 30.18 -7.88
CA SER A 183 -4.31 31.30 -7.09
C SER A 183 -2.78 31.45 -7.19
N GLY A 184 -2.08 30.49 -7.79
CA GLY A 184 -0.62 30.47 -7.87
C GLY A 184 0.06 30.09 -6.55
N GLU A 185 -0.69 29.66 -5.53
CA GLU A 185 -0.14 29.19 -4.25
C GLU A 185 0.44 27.77 -4.34
N LEU A 186 0.05 27.00 -5.35
CA LEU A 186 0.57 25.66 -5.63
C LEU A 186 0.95 25.56 -7.10
N ASP A 187 2.19 25.16 -7.35
CA ASP A 187 2.66 24.83 -8.70
C ASP A 187 2.46 23.35 -8.99
N ARG A 188 1.64 23.06 -10.00
CA ARG A 188 1.30 21.69 -10.43
C ARG A 188 2.52 20.94 -10.95
N ASP A 189 3.50 21.63 -11.52
CA ASP A 189 4.66 21.03 -12.20
C ASP A 189 5.78 20.69 -11.22
N THR A 190 5.73 21.18 -9.99
CA THR A 190 6.67 20.79 -8.93
C THR A 190 6.02 19.93 -7.84
N PHE A 191 4.69 19.83 -7.84
CA PHE A 191 3.98 19.02 -6.85
C PHE A 191 4.24 17.52 -7.04
N PRO A 192 4.40 16.74 -5.95
CA PRO A 192 4.51 15.28 -5.98
C PRO A 192 3.29 14.63 -6.62
N HIS A 193 3.46 14.03 -7.80
CA HIS A 193 2.36 13.70 -8.70
C HIS A 193 1.95 12.21 -8.70
N VAL A 194 2.69 11.33 -8.03
CA VAL A 194 2.43 9.89 -8.08
C VAL A 194 1.43 9.46 -7.00
N ILE A 195 0.35 8.79 -7.40
CA ILE A 195 -0.61 8.15 -6.51
C ILE A 195 -0.62 6.64 -6.76
N LEU A 196 -0.24 5.87 -5.75
CA LEU A 196 -0.14 4.41 -5.80
C LEU A 196 -1.30 3.75 -5.04
N ILE A 197 -1.96 2.78 -5.66
CA ILE A 197 -3.03 1.98 -5.06
C ILE A 197 -2.73 0.50 -5.31
N ASP A 198 -2.31 -0.21 -4.26
CA ASP A 198 -2.00 -1.65 -4.32
C ASP A 198 -3.16 -2.49 -3.79
N GLY A 199 -3.43 -3.61 -4.46
CA GLY A 199 -4.36 -4.64 -4.00
C GLY A 199 -5.82 -4.24 -4.12
N LEU A 200 -6.25 -3.60 -5.21
CA LEU A 200 -7.67 -3.25 -5.38
C LEU A 200 -8.60 -4.47 -5.26
N ASP A 201 -8.14 -5.66 -5.66
CA ASP A 201 -8.86 -6.94 -5.45
C ASP A 201 -9.10 -7.29 -3.98
N GLU A 202 -8.33 -6.72 -3.06
CA GLU A 202 -8.53 -6.89 -1.61
C GLU A 202 -9.59 -5.95 -1.04
N CYS A 203 -10.17 -5.06 -1.86
CA CYS A 203 -11.36 -4.29 -1.50
C CYS A 203 -12.61 -5.18 -1.59
N SER A 204 -13.37 -5.22 -0.50
CA SER A 204 -14.54 -6.08 -0.33
C SER A 204 -15.68 -5.70 -1.27
N GLY A 205 -15.77 -6.42 -2.39
CA GLY A 205 -16.87 -6.38 -3.35
C GLY A 205 -16.53 -5.64 -4.64
N GLU A 206 -16.84 -6.28 -5.77
CA GLU A 206 -16.56 -5.77 -7.12
C GLU A 206 -17.26 -4.44 -7.42
N GLU A 207 -18.45 -4.21 -6.86
CA GLU A 207 -19.17 -2.93 -6.92
C GLU A 207 -18.33 -1.77 -6.36
N LYS A 208 -17.63 -1.99 -5.23
CA LYS A 208 -16.74 -0.98 -4.63
C LYS A 208 -15.48 -0.78 -5.47
N GLN A 209 -14.93 -1.86 -6.03
CA GLN A 209 -13.80 -1.75 -6.94
C GLN A 209 -14.15 -0.89 -8.16
N ALA A 210 -15.33 -1.14 -8.77
CA ALA A 210 -15.85 -0.34 -9.87
C ALA A 210 -16.13 1.12 -9.45
N GLU A 211 -16.68 1.35 -8.25
CA GLU A 211 -16.91 2.69 -7.71
C GLU A 211 -15.60 3.48 -7.58
N LEU A 212 -14.52 2.84 -7.09
CA LEU A 212 -13.21 3.47 -7.00
C LEU A 212 -12.63 3.80 -8.38
N LEU A 213 -12.66 2.85 -9.32
CA LEU A 213 -12.16 3.05 -10.68
C LEU A 213 -12.90 4.19 -11.41
N SER A 214 -14.22 4.22 -11.30
CA SER A 214 -15.05 5.32 -11.83
C SER A 214 -14.73 6.66 -11.15
N THR A 215 -14.51 6.65 -9.83
CA THR A 215 -14.12 7.85 -9.08
C THR A 215 -12.75 8.38 -9.51
N ILE A 216 -11.76 7.50 -9.69
CA ILE A 216 -10.43 7.88 -10.18
C ILE A 216 -10.55 8.51 -11.57
N LYS A 217 -11.31 7.89 -12.48
CA LYS A 217 -11.56 8.50 -13.80
C LYS A 217 -12.14 9.90 -13.67
N HIS A 218 -13.29 10.03 -13.01
CA HIS A 218 -14.03 11.28 -13.00
C HIS A 218 -13.39 12.38 -12.17
N CYS A 219 -12.66 12.05 -11.10
CA CYS A 219 -12.05 13.03 -10.21
C CYS A 219 -10.59 13.32 -10.59
N LEU A 220 -9.81 12.31 -10.99
CA LEU A 220 -8.37 12.47 -11.18
C LEU A 220 -7.93 12.51 -12.65
N LEU A 221 -8.63 11.83 -13.56
CA LEU A 221 -8.28 11.75 -14.98
C LEU A 221 -9.06 12.74 -15.86
N ASP A 222 -10.36 12.92 -15.61
CA ASP A 222 -11.21 13.86 -16.36
C ASP A 222 -10.97 15.32 -15.92
N ASN A 223 -10.15 15.52 -14.88
CA ASN A 223 -9.72 16.83 -14.41
C ASN A 223 -8.26 17.09 -14.76
N ASP A 224 -7.95 18.35 -15.05
CA ASP A 224 -6.60 18.84 -15.33
C ASP A 224 -5.74 18.90 -14.06
N LEU A 225 -5.47 17.73 -13.49
CA LEU A 225 -4.62 17.50 -12.32
C LEU A 225 -3.32 16.83 -12.77
N PRO A 226 -2.19 17.07 -12.09
CA PRO A 226 -0.90 16.51 -12.50
C PRO A 226 -0.75 15.02 -12.17
N PHE A 227 -1.75 14.41 -11.52
CA PHE A 227 -1.58 13.09 -10.92
C PHE A 227 -1.44 11.96 -11.95
N ARG A 228 -0.44 11.11 -11.71
CA ARG A 228 -0.23 9.80 -12.35
C ARG A 228 -0.65 8.72 -11.37
N ILE A 229 -1.67 7.94 -11.75
CA ILE A 229 -2.30 6.95 -10.89
C ILE A 229 -1.81 5.56 -11.30
N PHE A 230 -1.21 4.82 -10.36
CA PHE A 230 -0.79 3.45 -10.58
C PHE A 230 -1.58 2.52 -9.67
N ILE A 231 -2.44 1.69 -10.28
CA ILE A 231 -3.24 0.67 -9.63
C ILE A 231 -2.63 -0.71 -9.89
N ALA A 232 -2.45 -1.51 -8.84
CA ALA A 232 -2.16 -2.93 -8.97
C ALA A 232 -3.34 -3.77 -8.44
N SER A 233 -3.74 -4.79 -9.20
CA SER A 233 -4.86 -5.64 -8.83
C SER A 233 -4.80 -7.03 -9.47
N ARG A 234 -5.61 -7.97 -8.99
CA ARG A 234 -5.99 -9.13 -9.80
C ARG A 234 -6.93 -8.72 -10.94
N PRO A 235 -6.99 -9.50 -12.03
CA PRO A 235 -7.95 -9.27 -13.11
C PRO A 235 -9.35 -9.77 -12.70
N GLU A 236 -9.89 -9.26 -11.59
CA GLU A 236 -11.28 -9.49 -11.19
C GLU A 236 -12.26 -8.78 -12.14
N TRP A 237 -13.54 -9.11 -12.06
CA TRP A 237 -14.50 -8.68 -13.10
C TRP A 237 -14.58 -7.16 -13.21
N ALA A 238 -14.58 -6.43 -12.09
CA ALA A 238 -14.61 -4.95 -12.10
C ALA A 238 -13.39 -4.33 -12.79
N VAL A 239 -12.21 -4.91 -12.59
CA VAL A 239 -10.96 -4.44 -13.21
C VAL A 239 -10.94 -4.78 -14.70
N ARG A 240 -11.34 -6.02 -15.05
CA ARG A 240 -11.39 -6.46 -16.45
C ARG A 240 -12.41 -5.70 -17.26
N SER A 241 -13.64 -5.58 -16.78
CA SER A 241 -14.71 -4.82 -17.47
C SER A 241 -14.36 -3.35 -17.69
N ALA A 242 -13.48 -2.77 -16.87
CA ALA A 242 -13.00 -1.41 -17.05
C ALA A 242 -11.85 -1.30 -18.07
N LEU A 243 -11.03 -2.34 -18.23
CA LEU A 243 -9.77 -2.29 -18.97
C LEU A 243 -9.73 -3.15 -20.24
N ASP A 244 -10.59 -4.15 -20.40
CA ASP A 244 -10.57 -5.04 -21.57
C ASP A 244 -10.98 -4.25 -22.84
N SER A 245 -10.42 -4.64 -23.99
CA SER A 245 -10.72 -4.01 -25.27
C SER A 245 -12.07 -4.45 -25.85
N GLU A 246 -12.59 -5.60 -25.42
CA GLU A 246 -13.77 -6.25 -26.00
C GLU A 246 -14.63 -6.93 -24.90
N PRO A 247 -15.82 -6.39 -24.57
CA PRO A 247 -16.30 -5.08 -24.97
C PRO A 247 -15.37 -3.98 -24.44
N GLU A 248 -15.26 -2.86 -25.17
CA GLU A 248 -14.36 -1.78 -24.79
C GLU A 248 -14.72 -1.19 -23.42
N GLY A 249 -13.84 -1.42 -22.45
CA GLY A 249 -13.97 -0.89 -21.10
C GLY A 249 -13.76 0.61 -21.05
N TYR A 250 -14.44 1.28 -20.13
CA TYR A 250 -14.43 2.74 -20.02
C TYR A 250 -13.07 3.37 -19.62
N LEU A 251 -12.08 2.55 -19.27
CA LEU A 251 -10.69 2.95 -19.01
C LEU A 251 -9.71 2.45 -20.08
N TYR A 252 -10.13 1.64 -21.05
CA TYR A 252 -9.23 0.97 -22.00
C TYR A 252 -8.25 1.94 -22.69
N GLN A 253 -8.76 3.03 -23.27
CA GLN A 253 -7.92 4.02 -23.95
C GLN A 253 -7.12 4.91 -22.99
N LEU A 254 -7.59 5.05 -21.74
CA LEU A 254 -6.99 5.93 -20.73
C LEU A 254 -5.86 5.25 -19.95
N ALA A 255 -5.88 3.91 -19.90
CA ALA A 255 -4.99 3.12 -19.08
C ALA A 255 -3.82 2.56 -19.90
N TYR A 256 -2.61 2.70 -19.37
CA TYR A 256 -1.49 1.84 -19.74
C TYR A 256 -1.61 0.52 -18.98
N HIS A 257 -2.04 -0.55 -19.67
CA HIS A 257 -2.34 -1.83 -19.04
C HIS A 257 -1.16 -2.80 -19.14
N ILE A 258 -0.55 -3.11 -18.00
CA ILE A 258 0.49 -4.13 -17.87
C ILE A 258 -0.13 -5.43 -17.33
N LYS A 259 -0.18 -6.47 -18.17
CA LYS A 259 -0.49 -7.84 -17.74
C LYS A 259 0.79 -8.53 -17.29
N LEU A 260 1.13 -8.40 -16.01
CA LEU A 260 2.43 -8.78 -15.44
C LEU A 260 2.83 -10.23 -15.77
N SER A 261 1.87 -11.16 -15.66
CA SER A 261 2.11 -12.59 -15.90
C SER A 261 2.24 -12.94 -17.39
N ASP A 262 1.64 -12.15 -18.27
CA ASP A 262 1.64 -12.42 -19.71
C ASP A 262 2.88 -11.79 -20.39
N LYS A 263 3.28 -10.62 -19.89
CA LYS A 263 4.37 -9.81 -20.47
C LYS A 263 5.75 -10.17 -19.91
N TYR A 264 5.84 -10.56 -18.63
CA TYR A 264 7.13 -10.77 -17.97
C TYR A 264 7.24 -12.16 -17.32
N ASP A 265 8.11 -12.99 -17.89
CA ASP A 265 8.47 -14.28 -17.33
C ASP A 265 9.23 -14.12 -16.00
N ALA A 266 8.65 -14.66 -14.93
CA ALA A 266 9.23 -14.63 -13.59
C ALA A 266 10.26 -15.75 -13.34
N THR A 267 10.40 -16.71 -14.24
CA THR A 267 11.21 -17.93 -14.02
C THR A 267 12.67 -17.61 -13.72
N GLY A 268 13.27 -16.71 -14.51
CA GLY A 268 14.65 -16.25 -14.29
C GLY A 268 14.82 -15.55 -12.94
N ASP A 269 13.88 -14.69 -12.58
CA ASP A 269 13.93 -13.93 -11.33
C ASP A 269 13.71 -14.81 -10.10
N ILE A 270 12.80 -15.78 -10.17
CA ILE A 270 12.55 -16.75 -9.09
C ILE A 270 13.79 -17.60 -8.82
N ARG A 271 14.49 -18.03 -9.88
CA ARG A 271 15.76 -18.74 -9.76
C ARG A 271 16.79 -17.91 -9.00
N ARG A 272 16.98 -16.66 -9.42
CA ARG A 272 17.93 -15.72 -8.80
C ARG A 272 17.58 -15.46 -7.33
N TYR A 273 16.30 -15.24 -7.05
CA TYR A 273 15.75 -15.07 -5.70
C TYR A 273 16.06 -16.27 -4.80
N LEU A 274 15.70 -17.48 -5.24
CA LEU A 274 15.94 -18.72 -4.48
C LEU A 274 17.44 -18.92 -4.24
N GLN A 275 18.26 -18.82 -5.28
CA GLN A 275 19.71 -18.96 -5.16
C GLN A 275 20.30 -18.00 -4.13
N ARG A 276 19.93 -16.71 -4.19
CA ARG A 276 20.44 -15.68 -3.29
C ARG A 276 19.99 -15.91 -1.85
N ARG A 277 18.68 -16.09 -1.64
CA ARG A 277 18.09 -16.22 -0.30
C ARG A 277 18.52 -17.51 0.40
N LEU A 278 18.59 -18.62 -0.33
CA LEU A 278 19.07 -19.88 0.24
C LEU A 278 20.56 -19.79 0.60
N ARG A 279 21.43 -19.26 -0.28
CA ARG A 279 22.86 -19.05 0.05
C ARG A 279 23.06 -18.19 1.29
N ASP A 280 22.31 -17.09 1.40
CA ASP A 280 22.34 -16.24 2.58
C ASP A 280 21.91 -16.99 3.86
N LEU A 281 20.82 -17.77 3.80
CA LEU A 281 20.40 -18.62 4.91
C LEU A 281 21.46 -19.65 5.32
N GLY A 282 22.12 -20.29 4.35
CA GLY A 282 23.18 -21.26 4.61
C GLY A 282 24.40 -20.64 5.28
N SER A 283 24.80 -19.45 4.81
CA SER A 283 25.93 -18.71 5.38
C SER A 283 25.74 -18.35 6.86
N ARG A 284 24.49 -18.10 7.27
CA ARG A 284 24.11 -17.77 8.65
C ARG A 284 23.74 -18.99 9.50
N SER A 285 23.69 -20.18 8.90
CA SER A 285 23.29 -21.42 9.58
C SER A 285 24.39 -21.99 10.48
N ARG A 286 24.00 -22.75 11.50
CA ARG A 286 24.91 -23.58 12.30
C ARG A 286 25.22 -24.93 11.63
N ASP A 287 24.45 -25.31 10.62
CA ASP A 287 24.69 -26.54 9.87
C ASP A 287 25.82 -26.33 8.86
N ARG A 288 26.99 -26.95 9.12
CA ARG A 288 28.18 -26.84 8.26
C ARG A 288 27.93 -27.30 6.82
N ARG A 289 26.94 -28.16 6.58
CA ARG A 289 26.58 -28.61 5.23
C ARG A 289 25.96 -27.48 4.42
N ALA A 290 25.17 -26.60 5.06
CA ALA A 290 24.57 -25.43 4.42
C ALA A 290 25.59 -24.31 4.15
N GLN A 291 26.74 -24.32 4.84
CA GLN A 291 27.84 -23.36 4.61
C GLN A 291 28.73 -23.76 3.42
N SER A 292 28.53 -24.95 2.85
CA SER A 292 29.27 -25.40 1.67
C SER A 292 28.93 -24.55 0.46
N ARG A 293 29.93 -24.24 -0.38
CA ARG A 293 29.72 -23.57 -1.69
C ARG A 293 28.88 -24.38 -2.66
N LEU A 294 28.78 -25.69 -2.43
CA LEU A 294 27.96 -26.61 -3.23
C LEU A 294 26.48 -26.62 -2.83
N TRP A 295 26.12 -25.88 -1.77
CA TRP A 295 24.74 -25.79 -1.28
C TRP A 295 24.16 -24.38 -1.49
N PRO A 296 22.89 -24.26 -1.93
CA PRO A 296 22.04 -25.33 -2.46
C PRO A 296 22.57 -25.87 -3.80
N THR A 297 22.18 -27.10 -4.17
CA THR A 297 22.53 -27.66 -5.47
C THR A 297 21.71 -27.00 -6.58
N GLU A 298 22.22 -26.99 -7.81
CA GLU A 298 21.47 -26.41 -8.94
C GLU A 298 20.21 -27.23 -9.25
N GLU A 299 20.26 -28.54 -9.07
CA GLU A 299 19.11 -29.43 -9.24
C GLU A 299 17.98 -29.10 -8.25
N ASP A 300 18.31 -28.88 -6.97
CA ASP A 300 17.32 -28.46 -5.96
C ASP A 300 16.67 -27.13 -6.37
N ILE A 301 17.48 -26.17 -6.86
CA ILE A 301 17.00 -24.87 -7.30
C ILE A 301 16.04 -25.02 -8.48
N GLU A 302 16.43 -25.75 -9.54
CA GLU A 302 15.59 -25.94 -10.72
C GLU A 302 14.28 -26.65 -10.38
N LYS A 303 14.31 -27.63 -9.46
CA LYS A 303 13.09 -28.30 -9.00
C LYS A 303 12.13 -27.32 -8.32
N LEU A 304 12.64 -26.44 -7.46
CA LEU A 304 11.85 -25.41 -6.80
C LEU A 304 11.34 -24.33 -7.78
N VAL A 305 12.14 -23.96 -8.78
CA VAL A 305 11.76 -23.00 -9.83
C VAL A 305 10.61 -23.56 -10.67
N ALA A 306 10.72 -24.82 -11.11
CA ALA A 306 9.65 -25.49 -11.83
C ALA A 306 8.37 -25.56 -11.00
N ALA A 307 8.48 -25.94 -9.72
CA ALA A 307 7.36 -26.00 -8.80
C ALA A 307 6.70 -24.63 -8.55
N ALA A 308 7.48 -23.54 -8.58
CA ALA A 308 6.95 -22.21 -8.41
C ALA A 308 6.01 -21.77 -9.54
N SER A 309 6.14 -22.34 -10.75
CA SER A 309 5.25 -22.05 -11.90
C SER A 309 5.05 -20.54 -12.14
N GLY A 310 6.12 -19.75 -12.03
CA GLY A 310 6.08 -18.30 -12.19
C GLY A 310 5.51 -17.50 -11.00
N GLN A 311 5.23 -18.15 -9.87
CA GLN A 311 4.64 -17.53 -8.69
C GLN A 311 5.66 -17.32 -7.56
N PHE A 312 5.99 -16.07 -7.25
CA PHE A 312 6.88 -15.71 -6.15
C PHE A 312 6.36 -16.15 -4.78
N VAL A 313 5.04 -16.29 -4.59
CA VAL A 313 4.47 -16.75 -3.31
C VAL A 313 4.97 -18.13 -2.92
N TYR A 314 5.18 -19.03 -3.89
CA TYR A 314 5.76 -20.35 -3.63
C TYR A 314 7.20 -20.20 -3.14
N ALA A 315 8.04 -19.51 -3.91
CA ALA A 315 9.45 -19.31 -3.58
C ALA A 315 9.64 -18.59 -2.23
N ALA A 316 8.86 -17.55 -1.95
CA ALA A 316 8.88 -16.84 -0.67
C ALA A 316 8.43 -17.73 0.49
N THR A 317 7.43 -18.59 0.28
CA THR A 317 6.98 -19.56 1.30
C THR A 317 8.07 -20.59 1.60
N VAL A 318 8.76 -21.10 0.57
CA VAL A 318 9.91 -21.99 0.72
C VAL A 318 11.02 -21.34 1.55
N VAL A 319 11.44 -20.12 1.19
CA VAL A 319 12.47 -19.38 1.93
C VAL A 319 12.04 -19.12 3.38
N LYS A 320 10.78 -18.71 3.60
CA LYS A 320 10.24 -18.46 4.95
C LYS A 320 10.22 -19.73 5.79
N TYR A 321 9.78 -20.85 5.22
CA TYR A 321 9.86 -22.15 5.87
C TYR A 321 11.32 -22.48 6.18
N MET A 322 12.25 -22.33 5.25
CA MET A 322 13.66 -22.64 5.51
C MET A 322 14.35 -21.73 6.53
N SER A 323 13.82 -20.54 6.80
CA SER A 323 14.38 -19.53 7.70
C SER A 323 14.20 -19.83 9.20
N GLU A 324 13.60 -20.97 9.56
CA GLU A 324 13.42 -21.37 10.96
C GLU A 324 14.75 -21.59 11.68
N ARG A 325 15.00 -20.76 12.70
CA ARG A 325 16.32 -20.62 13.33
C ARG A 325 16.85 -21.89 13.99
N ARG A 326 15.95 -22.78 14.41
CA ARG A 326 16.29 -23.98 15.18
C ARG A 326 16.39 -25.24 14.32
N SER A 327 16.11 -25.13 13.03
CA SER A 327 16.08 -26.26 12.09
C SER A 327 17.29 -26.24 11.17
N SER A 328 17.70 -27.41 10.69
CA SER A 328 18.71 -27.51 9.63
C SER A 328 18.10 -27.07 8.29
N PRO A 329 18.66 -26.04 7.60
CA PRO A 329 18.20 -25.66 6.27
C PRO A 329 18.37 -26.78 5.25
N VAL A 330 19.39 -27.64 5.42
CA VAL A 330 19.63 -28.79 4.53
C VAL A 330 18.52 -29.82 4.66
N GLU A 331 18.14 -30.19 5.88
CA GLU A 331 17.03 -31.15 6.07
C GLU A 331 15.70 -30.55 5.61
N ARG A 332 15.43 -29.27 5.91
CA ARG A 332 14.20 -28.62 5.42
C ARG A 332 14.13 -28.54 3.90
N LEU A 333 15.26 -28.25 3.23
CA LEU A 333 15.33 -28.25 1.77
C LEU A 333 14.98 -29.63 1.22
N ARG A 334 15.60 -30.70 1.76
CA ARG A 334 15.29 -32.08 1.38
C ARG A 334 13.82 -32.42 1.58
N THR A 335 13.24 -32.01 2.70
CA THR A 335 11.81 -32.20 2.97
C THR A 335 10.94 -31.54 1.90
N ILE A 336 11.22 -30.28 1.53
CA ILE A 336 10.46 -29.56 0.50
C ILE A 336 10.66 -30.20 -0.88
N VAL A 337 11.88 -30.57 -1.24
CA VAL A 337 12.21 -31.24 -2.50
C VAL A 337 11.48 -32.58 -2.64
N ASN A 338 11.33 -33.32 -1.54
CA ASN A 338 10.54 -34.56 -1.49
C ASN A 338 9.04 -34.32 -1.62
N TRP A 339 8.53 -33.19 -1.14
CA TRP A 339 7.13 -32.79 -1.33
C TRP A 339 6.84 -32.29 -2.73
N THR A 340 7.88 -31.89 -3.46
CA THR A 340 7.74 -31.29 -4.77
C THR A 340 7.55 -32.41 -5.81
N PRO A 341 6.41 -32.44 -6.53
CA PRO A 341 6.15 -33.47 -7.54
C PRO A 341 7.17 -33.37 -8.69
N ASP A 342 7.47 -34.51 -9.31
CA ASP A 342 8.31 -34.57 -10.50
C ASP A 342 7.54 -34.03 -11.71
N GLY A 343 8.25 -33.35 -12.62
CA GLY A 343 7.77 -32.30 -13.54
C GLY A 343 6.72 -32.62 -14.61
N ASP A 344 5.87 -33.62 -14.44
CA ASP A 344 4.88 -34.06 -15.44
C ASP A 344 3.44 -33.59 -15.19
N GLN A 345 3.20 -32.73 -14.19
CA GLN A 345 1.86 -32.21 -13.90
C GLN A 345 1.77 -30.69 -14.07
N GLN A 346 2.01 -30.22 -15.29
CA GLN A 346 1.82 -28.82 -15.72
C GLN A 346 0.36 -28.34 -15.75
N ALA A 347 -0.60 -29.13 -15.23
CA ALA A 347 -2.01 -28.82 -15.37
C ALA A 347 -2.54 -27.79 -14.36
N ARG A 348 -1.84 -27.53 -13.24
CA ARG A 348 -2.38 -26.71 -12.14
C ARG A 348 -1.32 -25.82 -11.46
N PRO A 349 -1.28 -24.51 -11.77
CA PRO A 349 -0.26 -23.58 -11.25
C PRO A 349 -0.16 -23.48 -9.72
N PHE A 350 -1.22 -23.85 -8.99
CA PHE A 350 -1.27 -23.78 -7.53
C PHE A 350 -1.15 -25.15 -6.84
N GLU A 351 -1.09 -26.26 -7.58
CA GLU A 351 -1.06 -27.59 -6.98
C GLU A 351 0.20 -27.82 -6.13
N ALA A 352 1.36 -27.41 -6.64
CA ALA A 352 2.60 -27.46 -5.87
C ALA A 352 2.53 -26.60 -4.60
N LEU A 353 1.84 -25.45 -4.66
CA LEU A 353 1.63 -24.57 -3.51
C LEU A 353 0.67 -25.18 -2.48
N ASP A 354 -0.41 -25.82 -2.93
CA ASP A 354 -1.37 -26.52 -2.07
C ASP A 354 -0.70 -27.71 -1.36
N ILE A 355 0.12 -28.49 -2.08
CA ILE A 355 0.92 -29.57 -1.51
C ILE A 355 1.89 -29.02 -0.46
N LEU A 356 2.59 -27.92 -0.77
CA LEU A 356 3.49 -27.27 0.17
C LEU A 356 2.77 -26.84 1.44
N TYR A 357 1.66 -26.10 1.35
CA TYR A 357 0.90 -25.67 2.52
C TYR A 357 0.34 -26.84 3.33
N ARG A 358 -0.28 -27.83 2.65
CA ARG A 358 -0.82 -29.02 3.32
C ARG A 358 0.25 -29.75 4.11
N ASN A 359 1.42 -29.96 3.53
CA ASN A 359 2.51 -30.68 4.20
C ASN A 359 3.12 -29.86 5.34
N ILE A 360 3.29 -28.54 5.18
CA ILE A 360 3.72 -27.65 6.27
C ILE A 360 2.74 -27.74 7.45
N LEU A 361 1.43 -27.67 7.19
CA LEU A 361 0.40 -27.73 8.23
C LEU A 361 0.32 -29.12 8.89
N SER A 362 0.41 -30.21 8.12
CA SER A 362 0.47 -31.57 8.68
C SER A 362 1.70 -31.75 9.58
N THR A 363 2.88 -31.35 9.13
CA THR A 363 4.10 -31.45 9.95
C THR A 363 3.99 -30.61 11.22
N ALA A 364 3.40 -29.40 11.14
CA ALA A 364 3.18 -28.58 12.32
C ALA A 364 2.20 -29.25 13.32
N LYS A 365 1.13 -29.88 12.82
CA LYS A 365 0.18 -30.63 13.63
C LYS A 365 0.85 -31.83 14.32
N GLU A 366 1.60 -32.64 13.59
CA GLU A 366 2.32 -33.81 14.13
C GLU A 366 3.30 -33.39 15.24
N LEU A 367 4.04 -32.31 15.03
CA LEU A 367 4.95 -31.76 16.05
C LEU A 367 4.20 -31.29 17.29
N TYR A 368 3.01 -30.69 17.13
CA TYR A 368 2.18 -30.26 18.23
C TYR A 368 1.66 -31.46 19.04
N GLU A 369 1.12 -32.48 18.37
CA GLU A 369 0.60 -33.71 19.00
C GLU A 369 1.72 -34.51 19.71
N ALA A 370 2.93 -34.53 19.14
CA ALA A 370 4.09 -35.16 19.75
C ALA A 370 4.56 -34.47 21.05
N ILE A 371 4.31 -33.16 21.21
CA ILE A 371 4.64 -32.43 22.44
C ILE A 371 3.57 -32.69 23.51
N ASP A 372 2.31 -32.82 23.13
CA ASP A 372 1.19 -33.04 24.06
C ASP A 372 1.19 -34.46 24.65
N THR A 373 1.56 -35.46 23.83
CA THR A 373 1.69 -36.86 24.27
C THR A 373 2.87 -37.13 25.22
N ASN A 374 3.86 -36.24 25.29
CA ASN A 374 5.00 -36.34 26.20
C ASN A 374 4.78 -35.63 27.57
N ARG A 375 3.55 -35.15 27.84
CA ARG A 375 3.15 -34.53 29.12
C ARG A 375 2.08 -35.33 29.90
N GLY A 376 1.76 -36.55 29.46
CA GLY A 376 0.80 -37.46 30.11
C GLY A 376 1.43 -38.39 31.13
#